data_AF-A0A8C0Z9P6-F1
#
_entry.id   AF-A0A8C0Z9P6-F1
#
_cell.length_a   1.000
_cell.length_b   1.000
_cell.length_c   1.000
_cell.angle_alpha   90.00
_cell.angle_beta   90.00
_cell.angle_gamma   90.00
#
_symmetry.space_group_name_H-M   'P 1'
#
loop_
_entity.id
_entity.type
_entity.pdbx_description
1 polymer ?
#
loop_
_entity_poly.entity_id
_entity_poly.type
_entity_poly.pdbx_seq_one_letter_code
_entity_poly.pdbx_strand_id
1 'polypeptide(L)'
;FLSGLEELLSWQPNSNDEFNVSAVPLAKRQPPLSSRRPRTLVCHDMRGGYLEDRFIQGSATRNPYVFYHWRYIDIFVYFSHHTVTIPPVVWTNAAHRNSVPVLGTFITEWTDGEKLCEAFLAGGEEAYGAVAEQLARIAQHFCFDGWLVNIENTLSAAAVGNLPFFLRELTARVHSAVPGGLVIWYDSVLKDGTLKWQNELNDQNRIFFDACDGLFTNYNWKEEQLERTQRLAGPRQDDIYVGVDVFARGDVIGGGFDTDKSLRLIRQYGLSAAIFAPGWVYEHLGKENFLQNENRFWGLLAEYLPTHSVCTLPLTTSFSLGMGTSTFLDGKDEESGPWYDLSAQDIQPLYPEQQGTLSTSCCLQDAWCGGSSLQLQGTIPPGEERVAVRLFSLQMPAPPKLFLTLLYKLEGPQPDDITVALEVTTWDSGICFEGNPTSLPEPNGRHHPRFLPAPPPSLAKLLAACLRGSHGWTSRCYELELQDCSLR
;
A
#
# COMPACT_ATOMS: atom_id res chain seq x y z
N PHE A 1 -15.14 -12.96 4.38
CA PHE A 1 -14.47 -13.70 5.48
C PHE A 1 -15.11 -15.07 5.64
N LEU A 2 -14.45 -15.98 6.37
CA LEU A 2 -15.01 -17.24 6.86
C LEU A 2 -14.87 -17.28 8.38
N SER A 3 -15.91 -17.74 9.06
CA SER A 3 -16.11 -17.60 10.51
C SER A 3 -15.46 -18.72 11.33
N GLY A 4 -15.00 -19.79 10.69
CA GLY A 4 -14.42 -20.93 11.38
C GLY A 4 -13.90 -22.03 10.46
N LEU A 5 -13.43 -23.12 11.06
CA LEU A 5 -12.74 -24.21 10.37
C LEU A 5 -13.65 -24.97 9.39
N GLU A 6 -14.92 -25.20 9.75
CA GLU A 6 -15.87 -25.88 8.87
C GLU A 6 -16.13 -25.10 7.58
N GLU A 7 -16.36 -23.79 7.68
CA GLU A 7 -16.53 -22.91 6.53
C GLU A 7 -15.26 -22.87 5.67
N LEU A 8 -14.07 -22.80 6.29
CA LEU A 8 -12.79 -22.85 5.58
C LEU A 8 -12.61 -24.15 4.80
N LEU A 9 -12.81 -25.30 5.45
CA LEU A 9 -12.59 -26.61 4.84
C LEU A 9 -13.65 -26.96 3.80
N SER A 10 -14.86 -26.44 3.93
CA SER A 10 -15.94 -26.63 2.96
C SER A 10 -15.96 -25.61 1.83
N TRP A 11 -15.20 -24.51 1.94
CA TRP A 11 -15.19 -23.44 0.94
C TRP A 11 -14.80 -23.97 -0.45
N GLN A 12 -15.62 -23.61 -1.43
CA GLN A 12 -15.38 -23.81 -2.84
C GLN A 12 -15.83 -22.56 -3.60
N PRO A 13 -15.14 -22.19 -4.69
CA PRO A 13 -15.58 -21.09 -5.54
C PRO A 13 -17.02 -21.23 -6.00
N ASN A 14 -17.79 -20.16 -5.91
CA ASN A 14 -19.15 -20.08 -6.44
C ASN A 14 -19.35 -18.81 -7.29
N SER A 15 -20.51 -18.67 -7.94
CA SER A 15 -20.79 -17.54 -8.85
C SER A 15 -20.75 -16.17 -8.18
N ASN A 16 -20.95 -16.07 -6.86
CA ASN A 16 -20.84 -14.80 -6.14
C ASN A 16 -19.37 -14.42 -5.89
N ASP A 17 -18.47 -15.40 -5.85
CA ASP A 17 -17.04 -15.16 -5.65
C ASP A 17 -16.41 -14.49 -6.88
N GLU A 18 -16.98 -14.67 -8.08
CA GLU A 18 -16.47 -14.10 -9.33
C GLU A 18 -16.33 -12.57 -9.29
N PHE A 19 -17.21 -11.87 -8.57
CA PHE A 19 -17.14 -10.42 -8.40
C PHE A 19 -16.07 -9.97 -7.41
N ASN A 20 -15.60 -10.88 -6.55
CA ASN A 20 -14.61 -10.62 -5.52
C ASN A 20 -13.18 -10.99 -5.95
N VAL A 21 -13.00 -11.52 -7.16
CA VAL A 21 -11.67 -11.82 -7.71
C VAL A 21 -11.01 -10.53 -8.21
N SER A 22 -9.77 -10.27 -7.78
CA SER A 22 -9.04 -9.09 -8.23
C SER A 22 -8.81 -9.10 -9.74
N ALA A 23 -9.17 -7.99 -10.40
CA ALA A 23 -8.97 -7.80 -11.83
C ALA A 23 -7.63 -7.11 -12.14
N VAL A 24 -6.92 -6.63 -11.12
CA VAL A 24 -5.67 -5.88 -11.28
C VAL A 24 -4.50 -6.77 -10.85
N PRO A 25 -3.59 -7.15 -11.75
CA PRO A 25 -2.40 -7.89 -11.36
C PRO A 25 -1.45 -6.99 -10.55
N LEU A 26 -0.69 -7.59 -9.63
CA LEU A 26 0.34 -6.88 -8.85
C LEU A 26 1.35 -6.21 -9.79
N ALA A 27 1.37 -4.88 -9.77
CA ALA A 27 2.28 -4.10 -10.60
C ALA A 27 3.73 -4.28 -10.13
N LYS A 28 4.67 -4.21 -11.08
CA LYS A 28 6.10 -4.25 -10.79
C LYS A 28 6.54 -2.95 -10.13
N ARG A 29 7.53 -3.05 -9.24
CA ARG A 29 8.14 -1.92 -8.56
C ARG A 29 9.66 -1.96 -8.54
N GLN A 30 10.25 -0.82 -8.23
CA GLN A 30 11.67 -0.69 -7.91
C GLN A 30 11.85 0.11 -6.60
N PRO A 31 12.75 -0.30 -5.69
CA PRO A 31 13.43 -1.59 -5.70
C PRO A 31 12.42 -2.74 -5.53
N PRO A 32 12.72 -3.96 -6.03
CA PRO A 32 11.83 -5.09 -5.85
C PRO A 32 11.64 -5.40 -4.36
N LEU A 33 10.53 -6.03 -3.99
CA LEU A 33 10.26 -6.42 -2.59
C LEU A 33 11.38 -7.30 -2.01
N SER A 34 12.05 -8.10 -2.83
CA SER A 34 13.18 -8.96 -2.44
C SER A 34 14.50 -8.20 -2.19
N SER A 35 14.51 -6.87 -2.32
CA SER A 35 15.69 -6.06 -1.99
C SER A 35 15.95 -6.07 -0.49
N ARG A 36 17.22 -6.07 -0.09
CA ARG A 36 17.67 -6.18 1.31
C ARG A 36 17.54 -4.89 2.13
N ARG A 37 16.55 -4.06 1.80
CA ARG A 37 16.28 -2.81 2.54
C ARG A 37 15.21 -3.04 3.62
N PRO A 38 15.20 -2.23 4.69
CA PRO A 38 14.06 -2.15 5.58
C PRO A 38 12.76 -1.94 4.82
N ARG A 39 11.71 -2.61 5.25
CA ARG A 39 10.35 -2.55 4.68
C ARG A 39 9.37 -1.88 5.64
N THR A 40 8.27 -1.39 5.08
CA THR A 40 7.11 -0.91 5.85
C THR A 40 5.90 -1.79 5.55
N LEU A 41 5.40 -2.49 6.56
CA LEU A 41 4.12 -3.16 6.52
C LEU A 41 3.05 -2.25 7.14
N VAL A 42 1.87 -2.17 6.55
CA VAL A 42 0.68 -1.60 7.18
C VAL A 42 -0.30 -2.70 7.49
N CYS A 43 -0.70 -2.78 8.75
CA CYS A 43 -1.77 -3.66 9.19
C CYS A 43 -3.03 -2.82 9.44
N HIS A 44 -3.95 -2.87 8.47
CA HIS A 44 -5.16 -2.08 8.42
C HIS A 44 -6.22 -2.66 9.35
N ASP A 45 -6.13 -2.28 10.63
CA ASP A 45 -7.21 -2.42 11.60
C ASP A 45 -8.01 -1.11 11.63
N MET A 46 -9.25 -1.19 11.16
CA MET A 46 -10.17 -0.05 11.00
C MET A 46 -11.59 -0.48 11.37
N ARG A 47 -12.01 -0.19 12.60
CA ARG A 47 -13.34 -0.57 13.16
C ARG A 47 -13.79 -2.01 12.87
N GLY A 48 -12.86 -2.97 12.95
CA GLY A 48 -13.16 -4.39 12.72
C GLY A 48 -13.29 -4.81 11.25
N GLY A 49 -13.02 -3.92 10.29
CA GLY A 49 -13.04 -4.22 8.86
C GLY A 49 -14.45 -4.38 8.27
N TYR A 50 -14.50 -4.69 6.98
CA TYR A 50 -15.69 -4.87 6.14
C TYR A 50 -16.75 -3.79 6.37
N LEU A 51 -16.35 -2.54 6.25
CA LEU A 51 -17.19 -1.34 6.35
C LEU A 51 -17.83 -1.06 4.98
N GLU A 52 -17.56 0.11 4.39
CA GLU A 52 -18.05 0.48 3.06
C GLU A 52 -17.33 -0.26 1.94
N ASP A 53 -16.11 -0.72 2.20
CA ASP A 53 -15.26 -1.51 1.31
C ASP A 53 -15.78 -2.93 1.02
N ARG A 54 -16.76 -3.42 1.80
CA ARG A 54 -17.48 -4.66 1.46
C ARG A 54 -18.42 -4.50 0.27
N PHE A 55 -18.82 -3.26 -0.06
CA PHE A 55 -19.65 -2.95 -1.22
C PHE A 55 -18.73 -2.79 -2.44
N ILE A 56 -18.35 -3.92 -3.02
CA ILE A 56 -17.31 -4.02 -4.06
C ILE A 56 -17.64 -3.35 -5.39
N GLN A 57 -18.90 -2.91 -5.57
CA GLN A 57 -19.38 -2.13 -6.73
C GLN A 57 -19.65 -0.66 -6.35
N GLY A 58 -19.11 -0.25 -5.21
CA GLY A 58 -19.22 1.08 -4.65
C GLY A 58 -20.38 1.28 -3.68
N SER A 59 -20.30 2.36 -2.90
CA SER A 59 -21.34 2.80 -1.97
C SER A 59 -21.53 4.32 -2.00
N ALA A 60 -22.72 4.79 -1.60
CA ALA A 60 -23.05 6.21 -1.55
C ALA A 60 -22.53 6.88 -0.26
N THR A 61 -21.21 6.87 -0.05
CA THR A 61 -20.58 7.33 1.20
C THR A 61 -19.87 8.67 1.04
N ARG A 62 -20.20 9.63 1.91
CA ARG A 62 -19.68 11.00 1.80
C ARG A 62 -18.23 11.17 2.25
N ASN A 63 -17.89 10.61 3.42
CA ASN A 63 -16.56 10.74 4.01
C ASN A 63 -16.05 9.33 4.34
N PRO A 64 -15.74 8.48 3.35
CA PRO A 64 -15.23 7.14 3.60
C PRO A 64 -13.79 7.19 4.14
N TYR A 65 -13.33 6.10 4.75
CA TYR A 65 -11.89 5.90 4.94
C TYR A 65 -11.27 5.53 3.59
N VAL A 66 -10.23 6.27 3.18
CA VAL A 66 -9.50 6.02 1.94
C VAL A 66 -8.01 6.10 2.21
N PHE A 67 -7.30 5.02 1.88
CA PHE A 67 -5.85 5.01 1.94
C PHE A 67 -5.27 5.26 0.55
N TYR A 68 -4.26 6.12 0.46
CA TYR A 68 -3.67 6.53 -0.81
C TYR A 68 -2.17 6.83 -0.73
N HIS A 69 -1.53 6.50 0.40
CA HIS A 69 -0.09 6.65 0.62
C HIS A 69 0.68 5.37 0.29
N TRP A 70 0.20 4.60 -0.69
CA TRP A 70 0.75 3.30 -1.09
C TRP A 70 2.26 3.32 -1.32
N ARG A 71 2.77 4.42 -1.87
CA ARG A 71 4.19 4.66 -2.15
C ARG A 71 5.12 4.54 -0.94
N TYR A 72 4.59 4.73 0.27
CA TYR A 72 5.35 4.65 1.52
C TYR A 72 5.37 3.25 2.16
N ILE A 73 4.65 2.29 1.57
CA ILE A 73 4.44 0.97 2.18
C ILE A 73 4.85 -0.14 1.22
N ASP A 74 5.39 -1.22 1.76
CA ASP A 74 5.87 -2.36 1.01
C ASP A 74 4.89 -3.53 1.01
N ILE A 75 4.06 -3.65 2.05
CA ILE A 75 3.08 -4.73 2.26
C ILE A 75 1.86 -4.13 2.95
N PHE A 76 0.67 -4.53 2.53
CA PHE A 76 -0.58 -4.18 3.19
C PHE A 76 -1.26 -5.44 3.73
N VAL A 77 -1.72 -5.42 4.97
CA VAL A 77 -2.50 -6.50 5.58
C VAL A 77 -3.90 -5.96 5.84
N TYR A 78 -4.90 -6.60 5.26
CA TYR A 78 -6.30 -6.30 5.58
C TYR A 78 -6.70 -7.06 6.84
N PHE A 79 -6.80 -6.35 7.96
CA PHE A 79 -7.00 -6.98 9.27
C PHE A 79 -8.46 -6.93 9.71
N SER A 80 -8.93 -8.05 10.25
CA SER A 80 -10.21 -8.13 10.97
C SER A 80 -10.13 -9.26 11.99
N HIS A 81 -11.13 -9.34 12.87
CA HIS A 81 -11.25 -10.37 13.90
C HIS A 81 -12.01 -11.63 13.43
N HIS A 82 -12.19 -11.80 12.12
CA HIS A 82 -12.75 -13.03 11.57
C HIS A 82 -11.66 -14.07 11.35
N THR A 83 -11.95 -15.33 11.69
CA THR A 83 -10.97 -16.44 11.61
C THR A 83 -10.20 -16.46 10.30
N VAL A 84 -10.91 -16.34 9.17
CA VAL A 84 -10.29 -16.14 7.86
C VAL A 84 -10.79 -14.82 7.27
N THR A 85 -9.91 -13.84 7.25
CA THR A 85 -10.15 -12.53 6.67
C THR A 85 -9.65 -12.52 5.22
N ILE A 86 -10.59 -12.46 4.27
CA ILE A 86 -10.30 -12.31 2.84
C ILE A 86 -10.37 -10.81 2.51
N PRO A 87 -9.29 -10.17 2.04
CA PRO A 87 -9.31 -8.75 1.70
C PRO A 87 -10.43 -8.45 0.70
N PRO A 88 -11.29 -7.43 0.93
CA PRO A 88 -12.23 -6.99 -0.09
C PRO A 88 -11.49 -6.60 -1.37
N VAL A 89 -12.04 -7.00 -2.52
CA VAL A 89 -11.37 -6.86 -3.82
C VAL A 89 -10.92 -5.43 -4.15
N VAL A 90 -11.64 -4.44 -3.62
CA VAL A 90 -11.34 -3.01 -3.81
C VAL A 90 -9.97 -2.63 -3.24
N TRP A 91 -9.54 -3.27 -2.14
CA TRP A 91 -8.22 -3.09 -1.54
C TRP A 91 -7.14 -3.76 -2.37
N THR A 92 -7.36 -5.00 -2.77
CA THR A 92 -6.43 -5.75 -3.63
C THR A 92 -6.19 -5.01 -4.95
N ASN A 93 -7.25 -4.54 -5.60
CA ASN A 93 -7.15 -3.77 -6.84
C ASN A 93 -6.32 -2.50 -6.68
N ALA A 94 -6.58 -1.71 -5.64
CA ALA A 94 -5.88 -0.45 -5.38
C ALA A 94 -4.41 -0.68 -5.01
N ALA A 95 -4.13 -1.63 -4.12
CA ALA A 95 -2.78 -1.96 -3.70
C ALA A 95 -1.95 -2.52 -4.86
N HIS A 96 -2.49 -3.47 -5.63
CA HIS A 96 -1.82 -4.05 -6.80
C HIS A 96 -1.48 -3.01 -7.85
N ARG A 97 -2.40 -2.08 -8.15
CA ARG A 97 -2.16 -0.94 -9.04
C ARG A 97 -0.97 -0.09 -8.57
N ASN A 98 -0.79 0.02 -7.26
CA ASN A 98 0.31 0.74 -6.61
C ASN A 98 1.51 -0.15 -6.24
N SER A 99 1.58 -1.37 -6.78
CA SER A 99 2.67 -2.34 -6.58
C SER A 99 2.88 -2.81 -5.13
N VAL A 100 1.80 -2.82 -4.35
CA VAL A 100 1.81 -3.29 -2.96
C VAL A 100 1.07 -4.62 -2.88
N PRO A 101 1.71 -5.72 -2.43
CA PRO A 101 1.02 -6.97 -2.15
C PRO A 101 0.07 -6.82 -0.94
N VAL A 102 -1.04 -7.54 -0.98
CA VAL A 102 -2.09 -7.55 0.03
C VAL A 102 -2.19 -8.92 0.68
N LEU A 103 -2.07 -8.96 2.01
CA LEU A 103 -2.29 -10.16 2.79
C LEU A 103 -3.68 -10.13 3.44
N GLY A 104 -4.33 -11.28 3.46
CA GLY A 104 -5.43 -11.55 4.38
C GLY A 104 -4.91 -11.84 5.79
N THR A 105 -5.83 -12.13 6.70
CA THR A 105 -5.49 -12.51 8.08
C THR A 105 -6.13 -13.85 8.43
N PHE A 106 -5.32 -14.80 8.90
CA PHE A 106 -5.78 -16.00 9.59
C PHE A 106 -5.55 -15.81 11.08
N ILE A 107 -6.62 -15.64 11.84
CA ILE A 107 -6.55 -15.32 13.27
C ILE A 107 -7.36 -16.31 14.12
N THR A 108 -6.84 -16.64 15.29
CA THR A 108 -7.58 -17.40 16.32
C THR A 108 -7.47 -16.65 17.63
N GLU A 109 -8.59 -16.50 18.34
CA GLU A 109 -8.64 -15.69 19.57
C GLU A 109 -9.48 -16.39 20.63
N TRP A 110 -9.09 -16.20 21.90
CA TRP A 110 -9.87 -16.62 23.06
C TRP A 110 -10.15 -18.14 23.07
N THR A 111 -11.14 -18.56 23.88
CA THR A 111 -11.51 -19.97 24.08
C THR A 111 -11.92 -20.68 22.80
N ASP A 112 -12.53 -19.98 21.85
CA ASP A 112 -12.94 -20.59 20.58
C ASP A 112 -11.77 -20.77 19.63
N GLY A 113 -10.79 -19.85 19.65
CA GLY A 113 -9.50 -20.01 18.99
C GLY A 113 -8.71 -21.22 19.52
N GLU A 114 -8.73 -21.46 20.84
CA GLU A 114 -8.10 -22.65 21.43
C GLU A 114 -8.68 -23.93 20.84
N LYS A 115 -10.02 -24.07 20.85
CA LYS A 115 -10.69 -25.26 20.28
C LYS A 115 -10.37 -25.43 18.80
N LEU A 116 -10.35 -24.33 18.03
CA LEU A 116 -10.03 -24.37 16.62
C LEU A 116 -8.61 -24.87 16.40
N CYS A 117 -7.63 -24.30 17.10
CA CYS A 117 -6.23 -24.71 17.03
C CYS A 117 -6.04 -26.17 17.43
N GLU A 118 -6.68 -26.63 18.52
CA GLU A 118 -6.62 -28.04 18.89
C GLU A 118 -7.19 -28.94 17.79
N ALA A 119 -8.29 -28.54 17.14
CA ALA A 119 -8.90 -29.34 16.08
C ALA A 119 -7.97 -29.54 14.87
N PHE A 120 -7.29 -28.49 14.37
CA PHE A 120 -6.48 -28.61 13.16
C PHE A 120 -4.98 -28.86 13.44
N LEU A 121 -4.39 -28.25 14.47
CA LEU A 121 -2.98 -28.45 14.80
C LEU A 121 -2.76 -29.78 15.51
N ALA A 122 -3.51 -30.06 16.58
CA ALA A 122 -3.38 -31.34 17.30
C ALA A 122 -4.02 -32.52 16.54
N GLY A 123 -4.87 -32.23 15.55
CA GLY A 123 -5.42 -33.21 14.61
C GLY A 123 -4.38 -33.89 13.70
N GLY A 124 -3.14 -33.38 13.64
CA GLY A 124 -2.03 -33.96 12.89
C GLY A 124 -1.88 -33.44 11.47
N GLU A 125 -0.96 -34.04 10.71
CA GLU A 125 -0.52 -33.57 9.39
C GLU A 125 -1.63 -33.42 8.35
N GLU A 126 -2.55 -34.38 8.30
CA GLU A 126 -3.70 -34.29 7.40
C GLU A 126 -4.58 -33.06 7.71
N ALA A 127 -4.83 -32.78 9.00
CA ALA A 127 -5.72 -31.72 9.42
C ALA A 127 -5.10 -30.33 9.19
N TYR A 128 -3.85 -30.10 9.61
CA TYR A 128 -3.20 -28.82 9.37
C TYR A 128 -2.85 -28.61 7.90
N GLY A 129 -2.55 -29.69 7.16
CA GLY A 129 -2.30 -29.63 5.73
C GLY A 129 -3.54 -29.24 4.93
N ALA A 130 -4.72 -29.73 5.32
CA ALA A 130 -5.99 -29.32 4.71
C ALA A 130 -6.30 -27.82 4.93
N VAL A 131 -6.01 -27.30 6.12
CA VAL A 131 -6.13 -25.86 6.42
C VAL A 131 -5.16 -25.04 5.57
N ALA A 132 -3.89 -25.45 5.53
CA ALA A 132 -2.86 -24.79 4.74
C ALA A 132 -3.21 -24.76 3.24
N GLU A 133 -3.74 -25.87 2.73
CA GLU A 133 -4.21 -25.97 1.35
C GLU A 133 -5.36 -25.00 1.05
N GLN A 134 -6.36 -24.94 1.92
CA GLN A 134 -7.50 -24.05 1.69
C GLN A 134 -7.12 -22.57 1.75
N LEU A 135 -6.27 -22.17 2.69
CA LEU A 135 -5.78 -20.80 2.76
C LEU A 135 -5.00 -20.42 1.49
N ALA A 136 -4.15 -21.31 0.96
CA ALA A 136 -3.44 -21.07 -0.29
C ALA A 136 -4.39 -21.03 -1.51
N ARG A 137 -5.39 -21.92 -1.57
CA ARG A 137 -6.43 -21.93 -2.63
C ARG A 137 -7.27 -20.67 -2.63
N ILE A 138 -7.65 -20.16 -1.47
CA ILE A 138 -8.41 -18.90 -1.32
C ILE A 138 -7.58 -17.72 -1.83
N ALA A 139 -6.31 -17.61 -1.40
CA ALA A 139 -5.40 -16.55 -1.87
C ALA A 139 -5.24 -16.56 -3.40
N GLN A 140 -5.02 -17.74 -3.98
CA GLN A 140 -4.94 -17.91 -5.43
C GLN A 140 -6.24 -17.54 -6.14
N HIS A 141 -7.39 -17.99 -5.63
CA HIS A 141 -8.67 -17.76 -6.29
C HIS A 141 -9.04 -16.28 -6.33
N PHE A 142 -8.96 -15.58 -5.18
CA PHE A 142 -9.28 -14.16 -5.10
C PHE A 142 -8.13 -13.25 -5.55
N CYS A 143 -6.97 -13.82 -5.87
CA CYS A 143 -5.79 -13.15 -6.38
C CYS A 143 -5.23 -12.10 -5.40
N PHE A 144 -5.02 -12.47 -4.13
CA PHE A 144 -4.24 -11.71 -3.15
C PHE A 144 -3.02 -12.51 -2.67
N ASP A 145 -2.10 -11.87 -1.96
CA ASP A 145 -0.70 -12.28 -1.89
C ASP A 145 -0.31 -13.07 -0.64
N GLY A 146 -1.26 -13.64 0.09
CA GLY A 146 -0.98 -14.52 1.24
C GLY A 146 -1.56 -14.03 2.56
N TRP A 147 -0.87 -14.30 3.68
CA TRP A 147 -1.50 -14.32 5.00
C TRP A 147 -0.62 -13.76 6.12
N LEU A 148 -1.19 -12.89 6.96
CA LEU A 148 -0.79 -12.73 8.35
C LEU A 148 -1.41 -13.87 9.16
N VAL A 149 -0.60 -14.61 9.90
CA VAL A 149 -1.05 -15.63 10.85
C VAL A 149 -0.91 -15.07 12.27
N ASN A 150 -2.03 -14.97 12.99
CA ASN A 150 -2.07 -14.46 14.35
C ASN A 150 -2.81 -15.43 15.29
N ILE A 151 -2.10 -16.09 16.21
CA ILE A 151 -2.70 -17.04 17.16
C ILE A 151 -2.72 -16.40 18.55
N GLU A 152 -3.84 -15.79 18.93
CA GLU A 152 -4.03 -15.04 20.18
C GLU A 152 -4.75 -15.89 21.24
N ASN A 153 -4.32 -17.15 21.37
CA ASN A 153 -4.84 -18.09 22.35
C ASN A 153 -3.77 -19.09 22.79
N THR A 154 -3.98 -19.79 23.90
CA THR A 154 -3.03 -20.82 24.34
C THR A 154 -3.13 -22.08 23.47
N LEU A 155 -2.07 -22.88 23.46
CA LEU A 155 -1.99 -24.13 22.69
C LEU A 155 -1.54 -25.28 23.59
N SER A 156 -2.08 -26.48 23.35
CA SER A 156 -1.54 -27.70 23.94
C SER A 156 -0.15 -28.02 23.40
N ALA A 157 0.58 -28.90 24.10
CA ALA A 157 1.88 -29.39 23.66
C ALA A 157 1.82 -30.06 22.27
N ALA A 158 0.70 -30.71 21.94
CA ALA A 158 0.49 -31.31 20.62
C ALA A 158 0.28 -30.23 19.56
N ALA A 159 -0.58 -29.25 19.82
CA ALA A 159 -0.86 -28.17 18.88
C ALA A 159 0.38 -27.30 18.60
N VAL A 160 1.09 -26.82 19.63
CA VAL A 160 2.31 -26.02 19.44
C VAL A 160 3.44 -26.81 18.79
N GLY A 161 3.51 -28.12 19.05
CA GLY A 161 4.47 -29.02 18.39
C GLY A 161 4.27 -29.08 16.86
N ASN A 162 3.01 -28.94 16.40
CA ASN A 162 2.65 -28.99 14.98
C ASN A 162 2.63 -27.61 14.29
N LEU A 163 2.56 -26.51 15.06
CA LEU A 163 2.49 -25.15 14.51
C LEU A 163 3.64 -24.79 13.55
N PRO A 164 4.94 -25.09 13.82
CA PRO A 164 6.01 -24.83 12.86
C PRO A 164 5.87 -25.61 11.56
N PHE A 165 5.26 -26.80 11.57
CA PHE A 165 5.02 -27.60 10.37
C PHE A 165 3.88 -27.01 9.56
N PHE A 166 2.79 -26.60 10.22
CA PHE A 166 1.69 -25.85 9.59
C PHE A 166 2.20 -24.58 8.89
N LEU A 167 3.02 -23.76 9.58
CA LEU A 167 3.57 -22.53 8.99
C LEU A 167 4.43 -22.81 7.76
N ARG A 168 5.29 -23.85 7.80
CA ARG A 168 6.11 -24.25 6.65
C ARG A 168 5.25 -24.72 5.48
N GLU A 169 4.24 -25.53 5.76
CA GLU A 169 3.36 -26.06 4.73
C GLU A 169 2.50 -24.96 4.11
N LEU A 170 1.93 -24.07 4.92
CA LEU A 170 1.20 -22.89 4.43
C LEU A 170 2.10 -22.02 3.56
N THR A 171 3.32 -21.73 4.02
CA THR A 171 4.30 -20.94 3.26
C THR A 171 4.61 -21.59 1.91
N ALA A 172 4.92 -22.89 1.89
CA ALA A 172 5.21 -23.61 0.66
C ALA A 172 4.02 -23.64 -0.32
N ARG A 173 2.80 -23.84 0.20
CA ARG A 173 1.58 -23.87 -0.61
C ARG A 173 1.24 -22.49 -1.16
N VAL A 174 1.38 -21.43 -0.37
CA VAL A 174 1.21 -20.04 -0.83
C VAL A 174 2.22 -19.70 -1.91
N HIS A 175 3.52 -19.99 -1.71
CA HIS A 175 4.54 -19.72 -2.74
C HIS A 175 4.29 -20.48 -4.05
N SER A 176 3.75 -21.70 -3.96
CA SER A 176 3.38 -22.49 -5.15
C SER A 176 2.13 -21.94 -5.85
N ALA A 177 1.16 -21.44 -5.10
CA ALA A 177 -0.14 -21.02 -5.65
C ALA A 177 -0.14 -19.56 -6.11
N VAL A 178 0.65 -18.71 -5.44
CA VAL A 178 0.74 -17.25 -5.64
C VAL A 178 2.21 -16.85 -5.73
N PRO A 179 2.76 -16.62 -6.94
CA PRO A 179 4.15 -16.22 -7.13
C PRO A 179 4.49 -14.92 -6.38
N GLY A 180 5.43 -14.99 -5.45
CA GLY A 180 5.81 -13.85 -4.61
C GLY A 180 4.90 -13.62 -3.40
N GLY A 181 3.96 -14.52 -3.13
CA GLY A 181 3.13 -14.48 -1.93
C GLY A 181 3.92 -14.64 -0.64
N LEU A 182 3.33 -14.22 0.48
CA LEU A 182 3.97 -14.14 1.79
C LEU A 182 3.12 -14.76 2.89
N VAL A 183 3.80 -15.36 3.87
CA VAL A 183 3.22 -15.77 5.15
C VAL A 183 4.00 -15.11 6.28
N ILE A 184 3.34 -14.24 7.04
CA ILE A 184 3.95 -13.50 8.14
C ILE A 184 3.35 -13.99 9.46
N TRP A 185 4.21 -14.32 10.43
CA TRP A 185 3.82 -14.76 11.76
C TRP A 185 3.77 -13.58 12.73
N TYR A 186 2.71 -13.46 13.54
CA TYR A 186 2.63 -12.49 14.63
C TYR A 186 3.23 -13.05 15.93
N ASP A 187 4.00 -12.24 16.65
CA ASP A 187 4.66 -12.59 17.92
C ASP A 187 3.66 -12.79 19.07
N SER A 188 3.01 -13.95 19.12
CA SER A 188 2.01 -14.29 20.12
C SER A 188 2.40 -15.47 21.02
N VAL A 189 2.25 -16.70 20.55
CA VAL A 189 2.54 -17.92 21.33
C VAL A 189 4.03 -18.23 21.35
N LEU A 190 4.48 -18.79 22.47
CA LEU A 190 5.83 -19.32 22.63
C LEU A 190 5.91 -20.77 22.17
N LYS A 191 7.13 -21.28 21.98
CA LYS A 191 7.40 -22.69 21.62
C LYS A 191 6.84 -23.73 22.59
N ASP A 192 6.44 -23.33 23.80
CA ASP A 192 5.79 -24.19 24.80
C ASP A 192 4.25 -24.13 24.77
N GLY A 193 3.67 -23.29 23.92
CA GLY A 193 2.22 -23.12 23.74
C GLY A 193 1.61 -21.99 24.59
N THR A 194 2.41 -21.34 25.44
CA THR A 194 1.94 -20.20 26.23
C THR A 194 1.72 -18.97 25.35
N LEU A 195 0.56 -18.33 25.45
CA LEU A 195 0.32 -17.02 24.84
C LEU A 195 1.07 -15.94 25.61
N LYS A 196 2.14 -15.40 25.03
CA LYS A 196 2.95 -14.33 25.64
C LYS A 196 3.80 -13.60 24.60
N TRP A 197 3.37 -12.40 24.23
CA TRP A 197 4.11 -11.52 23.32
C TRP A 197 5.51 -11.16 23.87
N GLN A 198 6.55 -11.39 23.07
CA GLN A 198 7.93 -11.14 23.49
C GLN A 198 8.39 -9.70 23.19
N ASN A 199 7.75 -9.05 22.21
CA ASN A 199 8.14 -7.76 21.64
C ASN A 199 9.52 -7.80 20.99
N GLU A 200 10.02 -8.98 20.65
CA GLU A 200 11.34 -9.19 20.05
C GLU A 200 11.42 -10.58 19.39
N LEU A 201 12.36 -10.76 18.48
CA LEU A 201 12.78 -12.12 18.09
C LEU A 201 13.69 -12.68 19.18
N ASN A 202 13.38 -13.87 19.71
CA ASN A 202 14.22 -14.58 20.67
C ASN A 202 14.07 -16.11 20.58
N ASP A 203 14.76 -16.86 21.44
CA ASP A 203 14.76 -18.33 21.43
C ASP A 203 13.40 -18.98 21.73
N GLN A 204 12.39 -18.20 22.15
CA GLN A 204 11.04 -18.69 22.44
C GLN A 204 10.12 -18.64 21.22
N ASN A 205 10.35 -17.73 20.27
CA ASN A 205 9.51 -17.57 19.07
C ASN A 205 10.27 -17.78 17.75
N ARG A 206 11.60 -17.88 17.76
CA ARG A 206 12.43 -18.09 16.56
C ARG A 206 12.02 -19.29 15.71
N ILE A 207 11.54 -20.36 16.35
CA ILE A 207 11.07 -21.56 15.63
C ILE A 207 9.95 -21.25 14.63
N PHE A 208 9.10 -20.26 14.91
CA PHE A 208 8.01 -19.84 14.02
C PHE A 208 8.51 -18.88 12.94
N PHE A 209 9.43 -17.99 13.27
CA PHE A 209 10.09 -17.11 12.29
C PHE A 209 10.87 -17.91 11.23
N ASP A 210 11.58 -18.96 11.65
CA ASP A 210 12.31 -19.86 10.74
C ASP A 210 11.37 -20.75 9.90
N ALA A 211 10.07 -20.75 10.18
CA ALA A 211 9.05 -21.56 9.51
C ALA A 211 8.24 -20.79 8.43
N CYS A 212 8.40 -19.46 8.32
CA CYS A 212 7.63 -18.61 7.40
C CYS A 212 8.47 -17.41 6.89
N ASP A 213 7.84 -16.51 6.13
CA ASP A 213 8.54 -15.43 5.42
C ASP A 213 8.93 -14.25 6.32
N GLY A 214 8.26 -14.04 7.47
CA GLY A 214 8.60 -12.95 8.37
C GLY A 214 7.96 -13.01 9.74
N LEU A 215 8.46 -12.18 10.65
CA LEU A 215 7.93 -11.98 11.99
C LEU A 215 7.40 -10.56 12.14
N PHE A 216 6.15 -10.44 12.58
CA PHE A 216 5.58 -9.19 13.06
C PHE A 216 5.63 -9.21 14.59
N THR A 217 6.49 -8.38 15.20
CA THR A 217 6.59 -8.30 16.67
C THR A 217 5.41 -7.56 17.29
N ASN A 218 5.08 -7.88 18.54
CA ASN A 218 4.18 -7.04 19.32
C ASN A 218 4.77 -5.64 19.60
N TYR A 219 3.93 -4.72 20.09
CA TYR A 219 4.18 -3.27 20.09
C TYR A 219 4.98 -2.73 21.28
N ASN A 220 5.03 -3.43 22.41
CA ASN A 220 5.57 -2.92 23.68
C ASN A 220 7.09 -3.16 23.82
N TRP A 221 7.81 -3.06 22.71
CA TRP A 221 9.27 -3.25 22.69
C TRP A 221 10.00 -2.04 23.28
N LYS A 222 11.22 -2.29 23.75
CA LYS A 222 12.20 -1.27 24.17
C LYS A 222 13.44 -1.34 23.28
N GLU A 223 14.30 -0.33 23.36
CA GLU A 223 15.45 -0.21 22.46
C GLU A 223 16.42 -1.40 22.58
N GLU A 224 16.63 -1.95 23.77
CA GLU A 224 17.46 -3.14 23.98
C GLU A 224 16.92 -4.39 23.26
N GLN A 225 15.61 -4.47 23.07
CA GLN A 225 14.93 -5.55 22.35
C GLN A 225 15.13 -5.43 20.83
N LEU A 226 15.20 -4.20 20.30
CA LEU A 226 15.56 -3.98 18.89
C LEU A 226 16.97 -4.48 18.60
N GLU A 227 17.91 -4.17 19.49
CA GLU A 227 19.30 -4.60 19.34
C GLU A 227 19.43 -6.12 19.36
N ARG A 228 18.76 -6.80 20.31
CA ARG A 228 18.74 -8.27 20.36
C ARG A 228 18.08 -8.88 19.12
N THR A 229 16.96 -8.32 18.68
CA THR A 229 16.23 -8.74 17.48
C THR A 229 17.12 -8.64 16.24
N GLN A 230 17.77 -7.50 16.02
CA GLN A 230 18.68 -7.29 14.89
C GLN A 230 19.80 -8.34 14.85
N ARG A 231 20.46 -8.57 16.00
CA ARG A 231 21.54 -9.56 16.11
C ARG A 231 21.06 -10.99 15.82
N LEU A 232 19.87 -11.36 16.30
CA LEU A 232 19.32 -12.71 16.13
C LEU A 232 18.75 -12.96 14.72
N ALA A 233 18.18 -11.93 14.08
CA ALA A 233 17.62 -12.04 12.74
C ALA A 233 18.71 -12.19 11.66
N GLY A 234 19.88 -11.59 11.89
CA GLY A 234 21.04 -11.72 11.00
C GLY A 234 20.70 -11.35 9.55
N PRO A 235 20.96 -12.24 8.55
CA PRO A 235 20.65 -11.96 7.15
C PRO A 235 19.17 -11.74 6.82
N ARG A 236 18.26 -12.11 7.73
CA ARG A 236 16.81 -11.93 7.58
C ARG A 236 16.28 -10.73 8.39
N GLN A 237 17.13 -9.77 8.74
CA GLN A 237 16.70 -8.59 9.50
C GLN A 237 15.57 -7.80 8.81
N ASP A 238 15.52 -7.81 7.48
CA ASP A 238 14.47 -7.14 6.70
C ASP A 238 13.14 -7.90 6.72
N ASP A 239 13.13 -9.17 7.15
CA ASP A 239 11.93 -9.99 7.38
C ASP A 239 11.32 -9.79 8.79
N ILE A 240 11.91 -8.93 9.63
CA ILE A 240 11.37 -8.56 10.95
C ILE A 240 10.64 -7.24 10.87
N TYR A 241 9.32 -7.28 11.01
CA TYR A 241 8.44 -6.12 11.07
C TYR A 241 8.15 -5.76 12.52
N VAL A 242 8.89 -4.78 13.05
CA VAL A 242 8.71 -4.32 14.42
C VAL A 242 7.39 -3.57 14.53
N GLY A 243 6.50 -4.04 15.41
CA GLY A 243 5.16 -3.48 15.56
C GLY A 243 5.12 -2.08 16.13
N VAL A 244 4.28 -1.21 15.56
CA VAL A 244 3.99 0.13 16.04
C VAL A 244 2.48 0.32 16.12
N ASP A 245 1.92 0.32 17.33
CA ASP A 245 0.49 0.59 17.53
C ASP A 245 0.21 2.10 17.47
N VAL A 246 -0.46 2.54 16.41
CA VAL A 246 -0.78 3.96 16.22
C VAL A 246 -1.79 4.46 17.26
N PHE A 247 -2.60 3.59 17.87
CA PHE A 247 -3.47 4.01 18.98
C PHE A 247 -2.73 4.18 20.31
N ALA A 248 -1.44 3.81 20.38
CA ALA A 248 -0.63 3.83 21.58
C ALA A 248 -1.25 3.04 22.75
N ARG A 249 -1.81 1.86 22.50
CA ARG A 249 -2.36 0.99 23.55
C ARG A 249 -1.19 0.29 24.26
N GLY A 250 -1.00 0.60 25.53
CA GLY A 250 0.03 -0.01 26.37
C GLY A 250 1.26 0.88 26.55
N ASP A 251 2.41 0.25 26.86
CA ASP A 251 3.66 0.94 27.18
C ASP A 251 4.57 1.03 25.93
N VAL A 252 4.09 1.78 24.93
CA VAL A 252 4.75 1.98 23.65
C VAL A 252 5.58 3.28 23.63
N ILE A 253 6.52 3.40 22.69
CA ILE A 253 7.35 4.60 22.52
C ILE A 253 6.55 5.83 22.05
N GLY A 254 5.55 5.62 21.20
CA GLY A 254 4.70 6.68 20.67
C GLY A 254 3.62 6.15 19.73
N GLY A 255 2.54 6.91 19.58
CA GLY A 255 1.45 6.67 18.64
C GLY A 255 0.80 7.98 18.22
N GLY A 256 -0.25 7.91 17.40
CA GLY A 256 -0.85 9.06 16.74
C GLY A 256 0.19 9.86 15.98
N PHE A 257 0.28 11.17 16.22
CA PHE A 257 1.29 12.01 15.58
C PHE A 257 2.73 11.83 16.10
N ASP A 258 2.93 11.01 17.14
CA ASP A 258 4.26 10.66 17.66
C ASP A 258 4.76 9.29 17.14
N THR A 259 4.08 8.69 16.16
CA THR A 259 4.48 7.42 15.52
C THR A 259 5.87 7.49 14.86
N ASP A 260 6.31 8.68 14.46
CA ASP A 260 7.64 8.94 13.89
C ASP A 260 8.76 8.56 14.87
N LYS A 261 8.56 8.75 16.19
CA LYS A 261 9.53 8.40 17.23
C LYS A 261 9.85 6.91 17.22
N SER A 262 8.81 6.07 17.10
CA SER A 262 8.93 4.62 17.00
C SER A 262 9.64 4.22 15.72
N LEU A 263 9.23 4.76 14.57
CA LEU A 263 9.86 4.46 13.29
C LEU A 263 11.33 4.85 13.27
N ARG A 264 11.70 6.04 13.78
CA ARG A 264 13.09 6.49 13.86
C ARG A 264 13.99 5.48 14.56
N LEU A 265 13.58 4.99 15.73
CA LEU A 265 14.36 3.99 16.48
C LEU A 265 14.47 2.68 15.69
N ILE A 266 13.37 2.16 15.17
CA ILE A 266 13.37 0.93 14.36
C ILE A 266 14.35 1.04 13.18
N ARG A 267 14.32 2.17 12.46
CA ARG A 267 15.19 2.42 11.31
C ARG A 267 16.67 2.59 11.68
N GLN A 268 16.99 3.11 12.86
CA GLN A 268 18.39 3.17 13.35
C GLN A 268 19.03 1.77 13.48
N TYR A 269 18.22 0.75 13.76
CA TYR A 269 18.65 -0.65 13.77
C TYR A 269 18.50 -1.36 12.42
N GLY A 270 18.10 -0.66 11.35
CA GLY A 270 17.94 -1.25 10.01
C GLY A 270 16.85 -2.34 9.93
N LEU A 271 15.90 -2.35 10.87
CA LEU A 271 14.80 -3.30 10.92
C LEU A 271 13.59 -2.82 10.10
N SER A 272 12.75 -3.74 9.65
CA SER A 272 11.45 -3.42 9.05
C SER A 272 10.45 -2.99 10.14
N ALA A 273 9.38 -2.30 9.75
CA ALA A 273 8.36 -1.80 10.67
C ALA A 273 6.98 -2.27 10.23
N ALA A 274 6.09 -2.57 11.17
CA ALA A 274 4.67 -2.80 10.95
C ALA A 274 3.85 -1.72 11.65
N ILE A 275 3.24 -0.83 10.88
CA ILE A 275 2.34 0.20 11.38
C ILE A 275 0.96 -0.43 11.56
N PHE A 276 0.56 -0.63 12.81
CA PHE A 276 -0.72 -1.23 13.18
C PHE A 276 -1.78 -0.17 13.45
N ALA A 277 -2.98 -0.40 12.92
CA ALA A 277 -4.16 0.42 13.15
C ALA A 277 -3.99 1.93 12.80
N PRO A 278 -3.43 2.30 11.62
CA PRO A 278 -3.40 3.70 11.19
C PRO A 278 -4.80 4.29 10.96
N GLY A 279 -5.85 3.45 11.00
CA GLY A 279 -7.25 3.88 11.11
C GLY A 279 -7.50 4.89 12.24
N TRP A 280 -6.60 4.97 13.23
CA TRP A 280 -6.53 6.04 14.24
C TRP A 280 -6.78 7.44 13.66
N VAL A 281 -6.19 7.77 12.51
CA VAL A 281 -6.35 9.11 11.89
C VAL A 281 -7.84 9.43 11.69
N TYR A 282 -8.60 8.47 11.18
CA TYR A 282 -10.02 8.62 10.94
C TYR A 282 -10.84 8.45 12.23
N GLU A 283 -10.54 7.43 13.01
CA GLU A 283 -11.32 7.07 14.19
C GLU A 283 -11.19 8.07 15.33
N HIS A 284 -10.00 8.63 15.52
CA HIS A 284 -9.68 9.54 16.61
C HIS A 284 -9.84 11.02 16.22
N LEU A 285 -9.34 11.42 15.04
CA LEU A 285 -9.39 12.84 14.61
C LEU A 285 -10.68 13.18 13.86
N GLY A 286 -11.41 12.18 13.39
CA GLY A 286 -12.71 12.32 12.75
C GLY A 286 -12.67 12.46 11.23
N LYS A 287 -13.82 12.18 10.62
CA LYS A 287 -14.00 12.05 9.17
C LYS A 287 -13.98 13.36 8.37
N GLU A 288 -14.31 14.49 8.99
CA GLU A 288 -14.52 15.77 8.27
C GLU A 288 -13.23 16.35 7.69
N ASN A 289 -12.09 16.16 8.36
CA ASN A 289 -10.77 16.62 7.90
C ASN A 289 -9.83 15.46 7.60
N PHE A 290 -10.40 14.28 7.28
CA PHE A 290 -9.63 13.04 7.16
C PHE A 290 -8.47 13.18 6.16
N LEU A 291 -8.70 13.66 4.95
CA LEU A 291 -7.63 13.79 3.94
C LEU A 291 -6.48 14.70 4.40
N GLN A 292 -6.78 15.79 5.11
CA GLN A 292 -5.74 16.67 5.65
C GLN A 292 -4.95 16.00 6.77
N ASN A 293 -5.65 15.33 7.69
CA ASN A 293 -5.03 14.63 8.80
C ASN A 293 -4.22 13.41 8.33
N GLU A 294 -4.68 12.71 7.30
CA GLU A 294 -3.99 11.58 6.67
C GLU A 294 -2.67 12.05 6.04
N ASN A 295 -2.71 13.12 5.22
CA ASN A 295 -1.50 13.72 4.66
C ASN A 295 -0.53 14.20 5.75
N ARG A 296 -1.04 14.79 6.84
CA ARG A 296 -0.21 15.21 7.98
C ARG A 296 0.44 14.01 8.67
N PHE A 297 -0.32 12.94 8.93
CA PHE A 297 0.17 11.74 9.58
C PHE A 297 1.29 11.11 8.75
N TRP A 298 1.04 10.80 7.47
CA TRP A 298 2.05 10.19 6.60
C TRP A 298 3.22 11.12 6.29
N GLY A 299 2.99 12.43 6.22
CA GLY A 299 4.05 13.44 6.06
C GLY A 299 5.04 13.44 7.22
N LEU A 300 4.57 13.28 8.47
CA LEU A 300 5.44 13.17 9.65
C LEU A 300 6.30 11.90 9.64
N LEU A 301 5.82 10.84 8.98
CA LEU A 301 6.53 9.58 8.91
C LEU A 301 7.49 9.50 7.72
N ALA A 302 7.32 10.34 6.71
CA ALA A 302 7.94 10.21 5.39
C ALA A 302 9.46 10.04 5.42
N GLU A 303 10.16 10.71 6.34
CA GLU A 303 11.62 10.58 6.52
C GLU A 303 12.06 9.14 6.83
N TYR A 304 11.21 8.37 7.52
CA TYR A 304 11.50 7.01 7.99
C TYR A 304 10.84 5.91 7.14
N LEU A 305 10.18 6.29 6.04
CA LEU A 305 9.46 5.38 5.14
C LEU A 305 10.25 5.23 3.83
N PRO A 306 10.91 4.08 3.63
CA PRO A 306 11.50 3.75 2.35
C PRO A 306 10.41 3.73 1.27
N THR A 307 10.68 4.35 0.13
CA THR A 307 9.73 4.40 -0.99
C THR A 307 10.08 3.37 -2.06
N HIS A 308 9.08 2.88 -2.79
CA HIS A 308 9.27 2.21 -4.09
C HIS A 308 8.91 3.15 -5.24
N SER A 309 9.07 2.76 -6.49
CA SER A 309 8.81 3.56 -7.67
C SER A 309 8.06 2.81 -8.76
N VAL A 310 7.27 3.55 -9.52
CA VAL A 310 6.61 3.05 -10.73
C VAL A 310 7.69 2.72 -11.76
N CYS A 311 7.69 1.49 -12.28
CA CYS A 311 8.71 1.05 -13.25
C CYS A 311 8.12 0.53 -14.57
N THR A 312 6.84 0.82 -14.82
CA THR A 312 6.13 0.40 -16.02
C THR A 312 5.43 1.57 -16.69
N LEU A 313 5.31 1.49 -18.02
CA LEU A 313 4.51 2.37 -18.86
C LEU A 313 3.44 1.54 -19.59
N PRO A 314 2.29 2.15 -19.95
CA PRO A 314 1.91 3.53 -19.70
C PRO A 314 1.56 3.82 -18.23
N LEU A 315 1.85 5.04 -17.78
CA LEU A 315 1.34 5.59 -16.52
C LEU A 315 0.18 6.53 -16.83
N THR A 316 -0.98 6.29 -16.22
CA THR A 316 -2.19 7.09 -16.37
C THR A 316 -2.80 7.38 -15.01
N THR A 317 -3.24 8.61 -14.79
CA THR A 317 -3.95 9.02 -13.57
C THR A 317 -4.80 10.24 -13.87
N SER A 318 -6.01 10.26 -13.33
CA SER A 318 -6.82 11.48 -13.18
C SER A 318 -6.76 12.00 -11.75
N PHE A 319 -5.93 11.38 -10.90
CA PHE A 319 -5.82 11.62 -9.46
C PHE A 319 -7.11 11.32 -8.71
N SER A 320 -7.91 10.36 -9.20
CA SER A 320 -9.09 9.91 -8.47
C SER A 320 -8.69 9.12 -7.22
N LEU A 321 -9.22 9.50 -6.06
CA LEU A 321 -9.02 8.77 -4.80
C LEU A 321 -9.89 7.50 -4.68
N GLY A 322 -10.76 7.22 -5.66
CA GLY A 322 -11.79 6.18 -5.54
C GLY A 322 -12.96 6.62 -4.67
N MET A 323 -13.19 7.94 -4.60
CA MET A 323 -14.32 8.57 -3.94
C MET A 323 -14.56 9.95 -4.55
N GLY A 324 -15.76 10.49 -4.40
CA GLY A 324 -16.10 11.85 -4.80
C GLY A 324 -17.40 12.35 -4.16
N THR A 325 -17.64 13.67 -4.23
CA THR A 325 -18.96 14.26 -3.97
C THR A 325 -19.85 14.31 -5.21
N SER A 326 -19.25 14.06 -6.38
CA SER A 326 -19.86 13.87 -7.69
C SER A 326 -18.94 12.94 -8.49
N THR A 327 -19.45 12.34 -9.56
CA THR A 327 -18.66 11.61 -10.56
C THR A 327 -18.49 12.51 -11.79
N PHE A 328 -17.25 12.66 -12.24
CA PHE A 328 -16.90 13.46 -13.41
C PHE A 328 -16.50 12.57 -14.59
N LEU A 329 -16.90 13.00 -15.78
CA LEU A 329 -16.48 12.43 -17.06
C LEU A 329 -16.23 13.56 -18.05
N ASP A 330 -15.07 13.57 -18.69
CA ASP A 330 -14.65 14.61 -19.64
C ASP A 330 -14.83 16.05 -19.09
N GLY A 331 -14.53 16.23 -17.80
CA GLY A 331 -14.63 17.51 -17.09
C GLY A 331 -16.05 17.93 -16.72
N LYS A 332 -17.06 17.08 -16.92
CA LYS A 332 -18.46 17.35 -16.62
C LYS A 332 -18.94 16.51 -15.44
N ASP A 333 -19.70 17.14 -14.54
CA ASP A 333 -20.45 16.44 -13.48
C ASP A 333 -21.57 15.60 -14.13
N GLU A 334 -21.42 14.28 -14.10
CA GLU A 334 -22.35 13.33 -14.68
C GLU A 334 -23.36 12.83 -13.65
N GLU A 335 -22.89 12.53 -12.44
CA GLU A 335 -23.71 12.03 -11.35
C GLU A 335 -23.35 12.76 -10.06
N SER A 336 -24.28 13.61 -9.62
CA SER A 336 -24.12 14.36 -8.39
C SER A 336 -24.50 13.50 -7.18
N GLY A 337 -23.62 13.41 -6.21
CA GLY A 337 -23.84 12.61 -5.01
C GLY A 337 -22.54 11.95 -4.52
N PRO A 338 -22.45 11.69 -3.20
CA PRO A 338 -21.28 11.06 -2.64
C PRO A 338 -21.16 9.62 -3.13
N TRP A 339 -19.95 9.21 -3.48
CA TRP A 339 -19.66 7.83 -3.85
C TRP A 339 -18.27 7.40 -3.36
N TYR A 340 -18.10 6.10 -3.19
CA TYR A 340 -16.87 5.43 -2.79
C TYR A 340 -16.74 4.10 -3.52
N ASP A 341 -15.66 3.93 -4.27
CA ASP A 341 -15.19 2.64 -4.80
C ASP A 341 -13.66 2.71 -4.93
N LEU A 342 -12.96 2.04 -4.01
CA LEU A 342 -11.51 2.04 -3.98
C LEU A 342 -10.89 1.33 -5.21
N SER A 343 -11.62 0.46 -5.91
CA SER A 343 -11.15 -0.12 -7.18
C SER A 343 -10.91 0.95 -8.25
N ALA A 344 -11.67 2.04 -8.20
CA ALA A 344 -11.57 3.21 -9.09
C ALA A 344 -10.45 4.20 -8.69
N GLN A 345 -9.69 3.90 -7.63
CA GLN A 345 -8.57 4.74 -7.22
C GLN A 345 -7.42 4.67 -8.24
N ASP A 346 -6.95 5.84 -8.66
CA ASP A 346 -5.78 6.00 -9.52
C ASP A 346 -4.48 6.09 -8.71
N ILE A 347 -3.35 5.98 -9.41
CA ILE A 347 -2.04 6.25 -8.82
C ILE A 347 -1.96 7.72 -8.38
N GLN A 348 -1.67 7.94 -7.11
CA GLN A 348 -1.55 9.28 -6.51
C GLN A 348 -0.13 9.85 -6.64
N PRO A 349 0.05 11.18 -6.64
CA PRO A 349 1.37 11.79 -6.73
C PRO A 349 2.14 11.62 -5.42
N LEU A 350 3.43 11.95 -5.46
CA LEU A 350 4.18 12.31 -4.27
C LEU A 350 3.56 13.58 -3.71
N TYR A 351 2.93 13.50 -2.54
CA TYR A 351 2.49 14.68 -1.81
C TYR A 351 3.73 15.32 -1.19
N PRO A 352 4.24 16.44 -1.75
CA PRO A 352 5.40 17.11 -1.21
C PRO A 352 5.03 17.81 0.10
N GLU A 353 6.04 18.12 0.91
CA GLU A 353 5.89 18.91 2.12
C GLU A 353 5.08 20.20 1.90
N GLN A 354 4.21 20.53 2.85
CA GLN A 354 3.37 21.75 2.84
C GLN A 354 4.17 23.06 3.03
N GLN A 355 5.50 23.04 2.96
CA GLN A 355 6.37 24.17 3.28
C GLN A 355 6.97 24.88 2.04
N GLY A 356 6.55 24.49 0.83
CA GLY A 356 6.96 25.12 -0.43
C GLY A 356 6.12 26.33 -0.86
N THR A 357 6.62 27.03 -1.88
CA THR A 357 5.92 28.10 -2.63
C THR A 357 4.60 27.65 -3.26
N LEU A 358 4.53 26.37 -3.61
CA LEU A 358 3.33 25.69 -4.10
C LEU A 358 3.02 24.52 -3.17
N SER A 359 1.73 24.32 -2.90
CA SER A 359 1.20 23.17 -2.17
C SER A 359 0.34 22.32 -3.11
N THR A 360 0.27 21.03 -2.82
CA THR A 360 -0.60 20.09 -3.53
C THR A 360 -1.67 19.55 -2.60
N SER A 361 -2.90 19.48 -3.08
CA SER A 361 -4.05 18.94 -2.35
C SER A 361 -4.97 18.17 -3.29
N CYS A 362 -5.79 17.29 -2.72
CA CYS A 362 -6.90 16.69 -3.45
C CYS A 362 -8.04 17.71 -3.63
N CYS A 363 -8.56 17.85 -4.84
CA CYS A 363 -9.76 18.62 -5.15
C CYS A 363 -10.92 17.67 -5.42
N LEU A 364 -12.02 17.83 -4.68
CA LEU A 364 -13.25 17.04 -4.84
C LEU A 364 -14.33 17.78 -5.64
N GLN A 365 -14.14 19.09 -5.83
CA GLN A 365 -15.13 19.99 -6.42
C GLN A 365 -15.10 20.00 -7.94
N ASP A 366 -13.97 19.62 -8.55
CA ASP A 366 -13.78 19.62 -9.99
C ASP A 366 -12.77 18.54 -10.36
N ALA A 367 -13.08 17.75 -11.38
CA ALA A 367 -12.19 16.70 -11.89
C ALA A 367 -12.45 16.44 -13.37
N TRP A 368 -11.42 15.91 -14.04
CA TRP A 368 -11.58 15.47 -15.43
C TRP A 368 -12.35 14.16 -15.52
N CYS A 369 -11.91 13.15 -14.76
CA CYS A 369 -12.55 11.84 -14.67
C CYS A 369 -12.51 11.34 -13.22
N GLY A 370 -13.54 10.59 -12.82
CA GLY A 370 -13.63 10.02 -11.48
C GLY A 370 -14.14 11.05 -10.48
N GLY A 371 -13.65 11.03 -9.24
CA GLY A 371 -14.24 11.79 -8.13
C GLY A 371 -13.36 12.91 -7.58
N SER A 372 -12.13 13.03 -8.09
CA SER A 372 -11.17 14.02 -7.62
C SER A 372 -10.09 14.33 -8.65
N SER A 373 -9.48 15.50 -8.52
CA SER A 373 -8.28 15.90 -9.25
C SER A 373 -7.18 16.38 -8.29
N LEU A 374 -5.98 16.62 -8.83
CA LEU A 374 -4.89 17.24 -8.10
C LEU A 374 -4.98 18.76 -8.22
N GLN A 375 -5.11 19.45 -7.09
CA GLN A 375 -4.98 20.90 -7.02
C GLN A 375 -3.54 21.28 -6.68
N LEU A 376 -2.99 22.21 -7.46
CA LEU A 376 -1.74 22.90 -7.14
C LEU A 376 -2.08 24.36 -6.83
N GLN A 377 -1.74 24.83 -5.64
CA GLN A 377 -2.05 26.18 -5.19
C GLN A 377 -0.81 26.85 -4.59
N GLY A 378 -0.62 28.13 -4.87
CA GLY A 378 0.43 28.92 -4.23
C GLY A 378 0.68 30.22 -4.97
N THR A 379 1.84 30.82 -4.74
CA THR A 379 2.19 32.14 -5.27
C THR A 379 3.52 32.07 -5.98
N ILE A 380 3.62 32.52 -7.23
CA ILE A 380 4.92 32.62 -7.91
C ILE A 380 5.64 33.86 -7.36
N PRO A 381 6.82 33.74 -6.73
CA PRO A 381 7.53 34.88 -6.16
C PRO A 381 7.94 35.87 -7.24
N PRO A 382 7.95 37.19 -6.98
CA PRO A 382 8.41 38.17 -7.94
C PRO A 382 9.86 37.90 -8.39
N GLY A 383 10.09 37.89 -9.70
CA GLY A 383 11.39 37.60 -10.30
C GLY A 383 11.66 36.12 -10.56
N GLU A 384 10.80 35.21 -10.11
CA GLU A 384 10.86 33.81 -10.51
C GLU A 384 10.18 33.62 -11.87
N GLU A 385 10.95 33.16 -12.85
CA GLU A 385 10.42 32.84 -14.18
C GLU A 385 9.81 31.43 -14.24
N ARG A 386 10.13 30.58 -13.26
CA ARG A 386 9.77 29.17 -13.27
C ARG A 386 9.59 28.59 -11.87
N VAL A 387 8.48 27.89 -11.67
CA VAL A 387 8.23 27.05 -10.49
C VAL A 387 7.84 25.65 -10.95
N ALA A 388 8.32 24.62 -10.26
CA ALA A 388 8.05 23.22 -10.59
C ALA A 388 7.69 22.41 -9.34
N VAL A 389 6.81 21.41 -9.51
CA VAL A 389 6.45 20.44 -8.48
C VAL A 389 6.69 19.05 -9.03
N ARG A 390 7.39 18.21 -8.27
CA ARG A 390 7.62 16.81 -8.62
C ARG A 390 6.40 15.98 -8.22
N LEU A 391 5.73 15.38 -9.19
CA LEU A 391 4.55 14.54 -8.95
C LEU A 391 4.86 13.05 -8.89
N PHE A 392 5.77 12.57 -9.72
CA PHE A 392 6.11 11.15 -9.80
C PHE A 392 7.61 10.95 -9.80
N SER A 393 8.05 9.85 -9.19
CA SER A 393 9.34 9.23 -9.47
C SER A 393 9.09 7.90 -10.18
N LEU A 394 9.72 7.74 -11.33
CA LEU A 394 9.73 6.51 -12.09
C LEU A 394 11.08 5.83 -11.85
N GLN A 395 11.22 4.54 -12.11
CA GLN A 395 12.55 3.92 -12.08
C GLN A 395 12.61 2.82 -13.13
N MET A 396 12.96 3.22 -14.34
CA MET A 396 13.02 2.32 -15.50
C MET A 396 13.93 2.88 -16.60
N PRO A 397 14.48 2.02 -17.47
CA PRO A 397 15.08 2.46 -18.72
C PRO A 397 14.09 3.30 -19.51
N ALA A 398 14.52 4.46 -20.00
CA ALA A 398 13.66 5.29 -20.82
C ALA A 398 13.46 4.62 -22.19
N PRO A 399 12.23 4.51 -22.70
CA PRO A 399 12.05 4.16 -24.10
C PRO A 399 12.64 5.27 -24.98
N PRO A 400 13.03 4.97 -26.24
CA PRO A 400 13.64 5.97 -27.12
C PRO A 400 12.70 7.15 -27.42
N LYS A 401 11.39 6.95 -27.20
CA LYS A 401 10.36 7.93 -27.47
C LYS A 401 9.26 7.86 -26.42
N LEU A 402 8.94 9.00 -25.84
CA LEU A 402 7.84 9.18 -24.89
C LEU A 402 6.79 10.11 -25.47
N PHE A 403 5.53 9.77 -25.22
CA PHE A 403 4.39 10.63 -25.45
C PHE A 403 3.76 10.95 -24.11
N LEU A 404 3.52 12.23 -23.85
CA LEU A 404 2.95 12.70 -22.61
C LEU A 404 1.70 13.52 -22.91
N THR A 405 0.68 13.36 -22.08
CA THR A 405 -0.55 14.14 -22.14
C THR A 405 -0.82 14.72 -20.76
N LEU A 406 -1.11 16.02 -20.74
CA LEU A 406 -1.48 16.75 -19.53
C LEU A 406 -2.84 17.40 -19.77
N LEU A 407 -3.77 17.15 -18.85
CA LEU A 407 -5.00 17.92 -18.73
C LEU A 407 -4.92 18.76 -17.46
N TYR A 408 -5.24 20.03 -17.57
CA TYR A 408 -5.23 20.95 -16.44
C TYR A 408 -6.24 22.07 -16.64
N LYS A 409 -6.64 22.70 -15.53
CA LYS A 409 -7.45 23.91 -15.51
C LYS A 409 -6.67 24.98 -14.73
N LEU A 410 -6.67 26.21 -15.23
CA LEU A 410 -6.03 27.35 -14.54
C LEU A 410 -7.10 28.23 -13.93
N GLU A 411 -6.90 28.58 -12.65
CA GLU A 411 -7.72 29.52 -11.91
C GLU A 411 -6.80 30.55 -11.24
N GLY A 412 -7.09 31.85 -11.41
CA GLY A 412 -6.28 32.92 -10.85
C GLY A 412 -6.35 34.22 -11.65
N PRO A 413 -5.75 35.31 -11.13
CA PRO A 413 -5.58 36.55 -11.88
C PRO A 413 -4.59 36.33 -13.03
N GLN A 414 -4.92 36.86 -14.22
CA GLN A 414 -4.06 36.79 -15.41
C GLN A 414 -3.64 35.36 -15.84
N PRO A 415 -4.60 34.46 -16.12
CA PRO A 415 -4.28 33.09 -16.55
C PRO A 415 -3.48 33.05 -17.85
N ASP A 416 -3.58 34.09 -18.69
CA ASP A 416 -2.87 34.21 -19.96
C ASP A 416 -1.36 34.46 -19.79
N ASP A 417 -0.92 34.90 -18.60
CA ASP A 417 0.49 35.19 -18.31
C ASP A 417 1.25 33.93 -17.82
N ILE A 418 0.54 32.80 -17.63
CA ILE A 418 1.09 31.56 -17.07
C ILE A 418 1.04 30.42 -18.09
N THR A 419 2.17 29.76 -18.30
CA THR A 419 2.26 28.56 -19.13
C THR A 419 2.52 27.32 -18.27
N VAL A 420 1.64 26.32 -18.34
CA VAL A 420 1.84 25.02 -17.70
C VAL A 420 2.46 24.04 -18.69
N ALA A 421 3.56 23.40 -18.29
CA ALA A 421 4.26 22.40 -19.10
C ALA A 421 4.77 21.25 -18.22
N LEU A 422 4.96 20.09 -18.85
CA LEU A 422 5.61 18.95 -18.20
C LEU A 422 7.13 19.12 -18.25
N GLU A 423 7.81 18.69 -17.20
CA GLU A 423 9.26 18.48 -17.18
C GLU A 423 9.52 16.99 -16.98
N VAL A 424 10.48 16.44 -17.73
CA VAL A 424 10.95 15.07 -17.56
C VAL A 424 12.43 15.12 -17.22
N THR A 425 12.79 14.45 -16.14
CA THR A 425 14.16 14.41 -15.63
C THR A 425 14.75 13.02 -15.85
N THR A 426 15.98 12.96 -16.34
CA THR A 426 16.67 11.70 -16.71
C THR A 426 18.07 11.62 -16.12
N TRP A 427 18.53 10.39 -15.92
CA TRP A 427 19.89 10.04 -15.51
C TRP A 427 20.53 9.06 -16.49
N ASP A 428 21.85 9.01 -16.56
CA ASP A 428 22.56 8.06 -17.40
C ASP A 428 22.27 6.63 -16.94
N SER A 429 22.06 5.75 -17.92
CA SER A 429 21.74 4.33 -17.70
C SER A 429 22.78 3.57 -16.86
N GLY A 430 24.02 4.08 -16.76
CA GLY A 430 25.11 3.48 -15.97
C GLY A 430 25.03 3.70 -14.46
N ILE A 431 24.12 4.54 -13.96
CA ILE A 431 24.07 4.92 -12.54
C ILE A 431 23.03 4.06 -11.81
N CYS A 432 23.38 2.84 -11.38
CA CYS A 432 22.53 2.06 -10.47
C CYS A 432 22.65 2.61 -9.04
N PHE A 433 21.62 3.28 -8.53
CA PHE A 433 21.51 3.56 -7.09
C PHE A 433 20.54 2.56 -6.46
N GLU A 434 21.05 1.72 -5.56
CA GLU A 434 20.25 0.94 -4.60
C GLU A 434 19.93 1.81 -3.37
N GLY A 435 19.27 2.95 -3.56
CA GLY A 435 19.00 3.95 -2.51
C GLY A 435 17.53 4.41 -2.46
N ASN A 436 17.18 5.19 -1.44
CA ASN A 436 15.82 5.73 -1.25
C ASN A 436 15.46 6.68 -2.42
N PRO A 437 14.34 6.49 -3.16
CA PRO A 437 13.95 7.31 -4.32
C PRO A 437 13.86 8.82 -4.07
N THR A 438 13.73 9.23 -2.80
CA THR A 438 13.66 10.64 -2.39
C THR A 438 15.03 11.35 -2.37
N SER A 439 16.15 10.61 -2.26
CA SER A 439 17.50 11.19 -2.24
C SER A 439 18.22 10.92 -3.57
N LEU A 440 17.82 11.62 -4.62
CA LEU A 440 18.48 11.53 -5.93
C LEU A 440 19.54 12.65 -6.08
N PRO A 441 20.74 12.34 -6.61
CA PRO A 441 21.72 13.37 -6.99
C PRO A 441 21.20 14.21 -8.16
N GLU A 442 21.91 15.29 -8.49
CA GLU A 442 21.53 16.15 -9.61
C GLU A 442 21.30 15.35 -10.90
N PRO A 443 20.25 15.69 -11.66
CA PRO A 443 19.94 14.99 -12.89
C PRO A 443 20.93 15.30 -14.00
N ASN A 444 21.23 14.29 -14.81
CA ASN A 444 22.10 14.46 -15.98
C ASN A 444 21.40 15.23 -17.09
N GLY A 445 20.08 15.16 -17.16
CA GLY A 445 19.28 15.91 -18.12
C GLY A 445 17.94 16.33 -17.54
N ARG A 446 17.58 17.60 -17.75
CA ARG A 446 16.22 18.11 -17.60
C ARG A 446 15.67 18.40 -18.99
N HIS A 447 14.58 17.75 -19.34
CA HIS A 447 13.99 17.83 -20.65
C HIS A 447 12.64 18.54 -20.58
N HIS A 448 12.41 19.40 -21.55
CA HIS A 448 11.12 20.02 -21.81
C HIS A 448 10.55 19.33 -23.05
N PRO A 449 9.60 18.40 -22.89
CA PRO A 449 8.97 17.71 -24.00
C PRO A 449 8.45 18.71 -25.04
N ARG A 450 8.66 18.39 -26.32
CA ARG A 450 8.21 19.22 -27.43
C ARG A 450 6.69 19.16 -27.54
N PHE A 451 6.03 20.31 -27.55
CA PHE A 451 4.59 20.38 -27.74
C PHE A 451 4.18 19.80 -29.10
N LEU A 452 3.12 19.00 -29.09
CA LEU A 452 2.46 18.47 -30.27
C LEU A 452 1.05 19.07 -30.39
N PRO A 453 0.71 19.74 -31.51
CA PRO A 453 -0.63 20.29 -31.72
C PRO A 453 -1.75 19.25 -31.72
N ALA A 454 -1.42 18.00 -32.04
CA ALA A 454 -2.32 16.85 -32.03
C ALA A 454 -1.50 15.60 -31.66
N PRO A 455 -2.12 14.58 -31.05
CA PRO A 455 -1.46 13.32 -30.75
C PRO A 455 -1.06 12.61 -32.05
N PRO A 456 -0.08 11.70 -32.00
CA PRO A 456 0.17 10.79 -33.11
C PRO A 456 -1.11 10.02 -33.50
N PRO A 457 -1.37 9.76 -34.80
CA PRO A 457 -2.56 9.03 -35.23
C PRO A 457 -2.73 7.67 -34.55
N SER A 458 -1.63 6.99 -34.22
CA SER A 458 -1.61 5.72 -33.49
C SER A 458 -2.11 5.83 -32.05
N LEU A 459 -1.99 7.00 -31.42
CA LEU A 459 -2.43 7.26 -30.05
C LEU A 459 -3.76 8.04 -30.00
N ALA A 460 -4.25 8.54 -31.13
CA ALA A 460 -5.46 9.36 -31.19
C ALA A 460 -6.70 8.65 -30.60
N LYS A 461 -6.81 7.32 -30.74
CA LYS A 461 -7.90 6.54 -30.15
C LYS A 461 -7.75 6.39 -28.62
N LEU A 462 -6.54 6.13 -28.14
CA LEU A 462 -6.24 5.99 -26.71
C LEU A 462 -6.44 7.32 -25.97
N LEU A 463 -6.00 8.41 -26.61
CA LEU A 463 -6.06 9.75 -26.06
C LEU A 463 -7.39 10.44 -26.35
N ALA A 464 -8.32 9.83 -27.10
CA ALA A 464 -9.53 10.49 -27.59
C ALA A 464 -10.31 11.27 -26.53
N ALA A 465 -10.45 10.70 -25.32
CA ALA A 465 -11.05 11.37 -24.17
C ALA A 465 -10.23 12.61 -23.76
N CYS A 466 -8.91 12.50 -23.70
CA CYS A 466 -7.99 13.57 -23.36
C CYS A 466 -7.86 14.68 -24.44
N LEU A 467 -8.45 14.56 -25.63
CA LEU A 467 -8.11 15.44 -26.77
C LEU A 467 -8.93 16.72 -26.90
N ARG A 468 -10.11 16.76 -26.29
CA ARG A 468 -10.95 17.95 -26.35
C ARG A 468 -10.91 18.58 -24.98
N GLY A 469 -10.13 19.66 -24.85
CA GLY A 469 -10.33 20.55 -23.72
C GLY A 469 -11.80 20.99 -23.71
N SER A 470 -12.53 20.64 -22.66
CA SER A 470 -13.94 20.97 -22.45
C SER A 470 -14.10 21.52 -21.04
N HIS A 471 -15.17 22.29 -20.80
CA HIS A 471 -15.52 22.76 -19.45
C HIS A 471 -14.39 23.49 -18.70
N GLY A 472 -13.52 24.21 -19.44
CA GLY A 472 -12.39 24.98 -18.88
C GLY A 472 -11.08 24.19 -18.77
N TRP A 473 -11.10 22.89 -19.06
CA TRP A 473 -9.89 22.06 -19.11
C TRP A 473 -9.10 22.32 -20.39
N THR A 474 -7.79 22.46 -20.25
CA THR A 474 -6.82 22.55 -21.33
C THR A 474 -6.10 21.22 -21.46
N SER A 475 -6.03 20.68 -22.68
CA SER A 475 -5.25 19.50 -23.00
C SER A 475 -3.98 19.88 -23.75
N ARG A 476 -2.86 19.29 -23.36
CA ARG A 476 -1.58 19.43 -24.07
C ARG A 476 -0.96 18.07 -24.29
N CYS A 477 -0.51 17.84 -25.53
CA CYS A 477 0.23 16.66 -25.91
C CYS A 477 1.70 17.03 -26.14
N TYR A 478 2.59 16.12 -25.76
CA TYR A 478 4.02 16.32 -25.91
C TYR A 478 4.71 15.06 -26.39
N GLU A 479 5.89 15.25 -26.97
CA GLU A 479 6.80 14.22 -27.41
C GLU A 479 8.19 14.51 -26.88
N LEU A 480 8.88 13.46 -26.42
CA LEU A 480 10.26 13.53 -25.99
C LEU A 480 11.02 12.35 -26.58
N GLU A 481 12.10 12.65 -27.28
CA GLU A 481 13.05 11.64 -27.77
C GLU A 481 14.20 11.54 -26.77
N LEU A 482 14.53 10.31 -26.39
CA LEU A 482 15.52 9.99 -25.38
C LEU A 482 16.53 8.98 -25.95
N GLN A 483 17.78 9.09 -25.53
CA GLN A 483 18.84 8.17 -25.92
C GLN A 483 19.63 7.75 -24.67
N ASP A 484 19.77 6.43 -24.48
CA ASP A 484 20.64 5.79 -23.48
C ASP A 484 20.51 6.27 -22.02
N CYS A 485 19.30 6.70 -21.62
CA CYS A 485 19.02 7.21 -20.27
C CYS A 485 17.93 6.43 -19.53
N SER A 486 17.76 6.72 -18.24
CA SER A 486 16.71 6.17 -17.37
C SER A 486 15.83 7.28 -16.82
N LEU A 487 14.54 6.98 -16.66
CA LEU A 487 13.58 7.84 -15.98
C LEU A 487 13.73 7.65 -14.47
N ARG A 488 13.95 8.75 -13.72
CA ARG A 488 14.07 8.74 -12.25
C ARG A 488 13.30 9.83 -11.49
#